data_AF-A0A834C3S3-F1
#
_entry.id   AF-A0A834C3S3-F1
#
_cell.length_a   1.000
_cell.length_b   1.000
_cell.length_c   1.000
_cell.angle_alpha   90.00
_cell.angle_beta   90.00
_cell.angle_gamma   90.00
#
_symmetry.space_group_name_H-M   'P 1'
#
loop_
_entity.id
_entity.type
_entity.pdbx_description
1 polymer ?
#
loop_
_entity_poly.entity_id
_entity_poly.type
_entity_poly.pdbx_seq_one_letter_code
_entity_poly.pdbx_strand_id
1 'polypeptide(L)'
;MALQKVKDEVETNGCEAMLKKYDHYSVKEYLKVEGGLSREAVQMIADLLNEQSLLYLALTEMIYIESDVSDDTTYDEISEGTDTLVTKFLDAIHSTLFLNSTVKYIEHTNKGVTVWYRKDGSDYWQAVDADVVLVTATARATLFMEFDPPLSSFKMEAMRAAHYASSTKIILTFSRKFWLDDGIQGGKSITDRPCRYIYYPTHSFAKNNSIGVLLASYTWSDDSLLFHGASDEELKDMALRDLEHVHPDAKVRLPLHRDGGEEVELGSIQFRGLHLVQSLPALGVFCRALPELR
;
A
#
# COMPACT_ATOMS: atom_id res chain seq x y z
N MET A 1 26.70 -8.03 5.55
CA MET A 1 25.49 -7.30 5.10
C MET A 1 25.04 -6.35 6.20
N ALA A 2 24.39 -5.22 5.87
CA ALA A 2 24.00 -4.20 6.85
C ALA A 2 23.05 -4.74 7.95
N LEU A 3 22.22 -5.73 7.63
CA LEU A 3 21.29 -6.36 8.59
C LEU A 3 21.89 -7.52 9.39
N GLN A 4 23.19 -7.83 9.26
CA GLN A 4 23.77 -8.97 9.97
C GLN A 4 23.63 -8.85 11.50
N LYS A 5 23.83 -7.64 12.05
CA LYS A 5 23.68 -7.39 13.49
C LYS A 5 22.26 -7.67 13.99
N VAL A 6 21.24 -7.36 13.18
CA VAL A 6 19.84 -7.66 13.49
C VAL A 6 19.63 -9.18 13.52
N LYS A 7 20.14 -9.91 12.52
CA LYS A 7 20.06 -11.38 12.47
C LYS A 7 20.74 -12.02 13.70
N ASP A 8 21.97 -11.60 13.99
CA ASP A 8 22.74 -12.12 15.13
C ASP A 8 21.99 -11.88 16.46
N GLU A 9 21.34 -10.72 16.62
CA GLU A 9 20.54 -10.40 17.81
C GLU A 9 19.32 -11.31 17.95
N VAL A 10 18.63 -11.60 16.85
CA VAL A 10 17.49 -12.55 16.85
C VAL A 10 17.98 -13.94 17.22
N GLU A 11 19.05 -14.41 16.60
CA GLU A 11 19.59 -15.75 16.84
C GLU A 11 20.08 -15.94 18.29
N THR A 12 20.66 -14.88 18.87
CA THR A 12 21.24 -14.94 20.22
C THR A 12 20.23 -14.66 21.32
N ASN A 13 19.38 -13.63 21.15
CA ASN A 13 18.55 -13.06 22.21
C ASN A 13 17.04 -13.11 21.91
N GLY A 14 16.65 -13.52 20.71
CA GLY A 14 15.26 -13.62 20.28
C GLY A 14 14.65 -12.31 19.78
N CYS A 15 13.48 -12.42 19.17
CA CYS A 15 12.81 -11.32 18.49
C CYS A 15 12.41 -10.16 19.42
N GLU A 16 11.94 -10.45 20.64
CA GLU A 16 11.52 -9.40 21.57
C GLU A 16 12.70 -8.51 21.97
N ALA A 17 13.88 -9.11 22.18
CA ALA A 17 15.10 -8.37 22.47
C ALA A 17 15.54 -7.53 21.28
N MET A 18 15.50 -8.09 20.06
CA MET A 18 15.80 -7.37 18.83
C MET A 18 14.86 -6.17 18.64
N LEU A 19 13.54 -6.35 18.79
CA LEU A 19 12.56 -5.27 18.66
C LEU A 19 12.88 -4.14 19.66
N LYS A 20 13.04 -4.47 20.95
CA LYS A 20 13.41 -3.45 21.96
C LYS A 20 14.72 -2.74 21.64
N LYS A 21 15.67 -3.46 21.04
CA LYS A 21 16.99 -2.93 20.71
C LYS A 21 16.97 -2.04 19.47
N TYR A 22 16.18 -2.36 18.45
CA TYR A 22 16.30 -1.70 17.14
C TYR A 22 15.08 -0.86 16.70
N ASP A 23 13.91 -0.99 17.34
CA ASP A 23 12.67 -0.28 16.97
C ASP A 23 12.81 1.26 17.01
N HIS A 24 13.70 1.77 17.86
CA HIS A 24 13.95 3.20 17.97
C HIS A 24 14.75 3.80 16.80
N TYR A 25 15.42 2.96 15.99
CA TYR A 25 16.17 3.45 14.83
C TYR A 25 15.22 3.72 13.67
N SER A 26 15.44 4.83 12.97
CA SER A 26 14.98 4.92 11.59
C SER A 26 15.82 4.04 10.67
N VAL A 27 15.28 3.61 9.53
CA VAL A 27 16.03 2.85 8.52
C VAL A 27 17.33 3.56 8.13
N LYS A 28 17.25 4.85 7.82
CA LYS A 28 18.42 5.66 7.43
C LYS A 28 19.46 5.75 8.54
N GLU A 29 19.02 5.94 9.78
CA GLU A 29 19.92 6.01 10.93
C GLU A 29 20.63 4.68 11.14
N TYR A 30 19.91 3.56 11.12
CA TYR A 30 20.49 2.23 11.26
C TYR A 30 21.51 1.95 10.16
N LEU A 31 21.16 2.17 8.88
CA LEU A 31 22.06 1.90 7.75
C LEU A 31 23.38 2.67 7.85
N LYS A 32 23.34 3.90 8.39
CA LYS A 32 24.53 4.74 8.58
C LYS A 32 25.32 4.38 9.84
N VAL A 33 24.65 4.29 10.98
CA VAL A 33 25.29 4.16 12.30
C VAL A 33 25.69 2.72 12.58
N GLU A 34 24.76 1.79 12.40
CA GLU A 34 24.99 0.38 12.68
C GLU A 34 25.51 -0.39 11.46
N GLY A 35 24.98 -0.08 10.27
CA GLY A 35 25.38 -0.70 9.00
C GLY A 35 26.69 -0.16 8.44
N GLY A 36 27.15 1.02 8.87
CA GLY A 36 28.39 1.64 8.42
C GLY A 36 28.40 2.00 6.93
N LEU A 37 27.22 2.15 6.30
CA LEU A 37 27.13 2.44 4.88
C LEU A 37 27.50 3.89 4.55
N SER A 38 28.13 4.09 3.38
CA SER A 38 28.37 5.42 2.85
C SER A 38 27.06 6.10 2.48
N ARG A 39 27.08 7.44 2.36
CA ARG A 39 25.91 8.20 1.93
C ARG A 39 25.41 7.74 0.56
N GLU A 40 26.34 7.45 -0.35
CA GLU A 40 26.07 7.03 -1.72
C GLU A 40 25.44 5.63 -1.75
N ALA A 41 25.89 4.71 -0.89
CA ALA A 41 25.27 3.39 -0.75
C ALA A 41 23.85 3.49 -0.19
N VAL A 42 23.62 4.36 0.81
CA VAL A 42 22.27 4.63 1.33
C VAL A 42 21.37 5.23 0.26
N GLN A 43 21.87 6.15 -0.58
CA GLN A 43 21.10 6.72 -1.68
C GLN A 43 20.74 5.66 -2.74
N MET A 44 21.68 4.76 -3.06
CA MET A 44 21.43 3.68 -4.00
C MET A 44 20.34 2.72 -3.50
N ILE A 45 20.38 2.35 -2.21
CA ILE A 45 19.30 1.57 -1.56
C ILE A 45 17.98 2.32 -1.68
N ALA A 46 17.99 3.62 -1.34
CA ALA A 46 16.80 4.46 -1.38
C ALA A 46 16.15 4.52 -2.76
N ASP A 47 16.93 4.67 -3.82
CA ASP A 47 16.41 4.83 -5.17
C ASP A 47 16.03 3.50 -5.83
N LEU A 48 16.85 2.46 -5.69
CA LEU A 48 16.67 1.21 -6.42
C LEU A 48 15.78 0.19 -5.70
N LEU A 49 15.67 0.27 -4.36
CA LEU A 49 14.87 -0.65 -3.55
C LEU A 49 13.56 -0.03 -3.06
N ASN A 50 13.19 1.14 -3.58
CA ASN A 50 11.98 1.88 -3.24
C ASN A 50 11.93 2.44 -1.81
N GLU A 51 13.10 2.60 -1.18
CA GLU A 51 13.18 2.95 0.24
C GLU A 51 13.25 4.44 0.52
N GLN A 52 13.46 5.27 -0.50
CA GLN A 52 13.65 6.71 -0.34
C GLN A 52 12.56 7.36 0.50
N SER A 53 11.30 7.00 0.25
CA SER A 53 10.14 7.54 0.97
C SER A 53 9.87 6.84 2.30
N LEU A 54 10.61 5.78 2.64
CA LEU A 54 10.44 4.96 3.83
C LEU A 54 11.64 5.06 4.80
N LEU A 55 12.71 5.73 4.38
CA LEU A 55 13.96 5.87 5.14
C LEU A 55 13.80 6.45 6.55
N TYR A 56 12.71 7.18 6.82
CA TYR A 56 12.42 7.79 8.12
C TYR A 56 11.57 6.89 9.04
N LEU A 57 11.00 5.80 8.52
CA LEU A 57 10.23 4.85 9.31
C LEU A 57 11.13 4.03 10.23
N ALA A 58 10.54 3.40 11.23
CA ALA A 58 11.23 2.49 12.12
C ALA A 58 11.88 1.33 11.34
N LEU A 59 13.10 0.94 11.70
CA LEU A 59 13.81 -0.16 11.07
C LEU A 59 13.00 -1.47 11.12
N THR A 60 12.28 -1.68 12.21
CA THR A 60 11.42 -2.85 12.43
C THR A 60 10.34 -2.98 11.36
N GLU A 61 9.69 -1.88 10.96
CA GLU A 61 8.73 -1.86 9.85
C GLU A 61 9.39 -2.26 8.53
N MET A 62 10.62 -1.81 8.29
CA MET A 62 11.37 -2.19 7.10
C MET A 62 11.68 -3.68 7.08
N ILE A 63 12.07 -4.25 8.22
CA ILE A 63 12.34 -5.69 8.34
C ILE A 63 11.07 -6.49 8.03
N TYR A 64 9.88 -6.03 8.44
CA TYR A 64 8.63 -6.67 8.06
C TYR A 64 8.41 -6.65 6.54
N ILE A 65 8.57 -5.49 5.90
CA ILE A 65 8.38 -5.34 4.45
C ILE A 65 9.35 -6.23 3.66
N GLU A 66 10.63 -6.19 4.01
CA GLU A 66 11.66 -6.99 3.34
C GLU A 66 11.51 -8.49 3.61
N SER A 67 10.77 -8.87 4.65
CA SER A 67 10.43 -10.27 4.90
C SER A 67 9.24 -10.76 4.06
N ASP A 68 8.38 -9.84 3.59
CA ASP A 68 7.26 -10.13 2.69
C ASP A 68 7.69 -10.10 1.21
N VAL A 69 8.75 -9.34 0.87
CA VAL A 69 9.26 -9.15 -0.50
C VAL A 69 10.63 -9.81 -0.65
N SER A 70 10.70 -10.94 -1.35
CA SER A 70 11.92 -11.72 -1.54
C SER A 70 12.06 -12.24 -2.97
N ASP A 71 13.30 -12.24 -3.47
CA ASP A 71 13.65 -12.82 -4.77
C ASP A 71 13.49 -14.35 -4.82
N ASP A 72 13.46 -15.01 -3.65
CA ASP A 72 13.28 -16.45 -3.52
C ASP A 72 11.80 -16.87 -3.41
N THR A 73 10.87 -15.90 -3.42
CA THR A 73 9.44 -16.13 -3.27
C THR A 73 8.72 -16.02 -4.63
N THR A 74 7.82 -16.96 -4.90
CA THR A 74 6.90 -16.87 -6.05
C THR A 74 5.64 -16.14 -5.64
N TYR A 75 5.22 -15.16 -6.43
CA TYR A 75 4.02 -14.37 -6.20
C TYR A 75 2.94 -14.70 -7.22
N ASP A 76 1.70 -14.80 -6.75
CA ASP A 76 0.52 -15.05 -7.58
C ASP A 76 -0.46 -13.88 -7.50
N GLU A 77 -1.14 -13.60 -8.61
CA GLU A 77 -2.30 -12.72 -8.65
C GLU A 77 -3.59 -13.55 -8.74
N ILE A 78 -4.65 -13.08 -8.08
CA ILE A 78 -5.97 -13.71 -8.19
C ILE A 78 -6.54 -13.37 -9.56
N SER A 79 -6.76 -14.39 -10.39
CA SER A 79 -7.42 -14.23 -11.68
C SER A 79 -8.78 -13.55 -11.51
N GLU A 80 -9.14 -12.66 -12.42
CA GLU A 80 -10.32 -11.77 -12.36
C GLU A 80 -10.25 -10.64 -11.30
N GLY A 81 -9.17 -10.55 -10.51
CA GLY A 81 -8.93 -9.46 -9.56
C GLY A 81 -9.09 -9.86 -8.09
N THR A 82 -8.33 -9.18 -7.22
CA THR A 82 -8.24 -9.49 -5.79
C THR A 82 -9.57 -9.33 -5.03
N ASP A 83 -10.49 -8.49 -5.52
CA ASP A 83 -11.82 -8.30 -4.92
C ASP A 83 -12.73 -9.54 -5.03
N THR A 84 -12.40 -10.47 -5.91
CA THR A 84 -13.02 -11.80 -5.98
C THR A 84 -12.90 -12.54 -4.65
N LEU A 85 -11.76 -12.42 -3.95
CA LEU A 85 -11.57 -13.03 -2.63
C LEU A 85 -12.58 -12.50 -1.63
N VAL A 86 -12.77 -11.17 -1.58
CA VAL A 86 -13.71 -10.53 -0.67
C VAL A 86 -15.14 -10.94 -1.00
N THR A 87 -15.49 -10.92 -2.29
CA THR A 87 -16.83 -11.33 -2.76
C THR A 87 -17.15 -12.76 -2.37
N LYS A 88 -16.22 -13.69 -2.58
CA LYS A 88 -16.39 -15.10 -2.21
C LYS A 88 -16.46 -15.33 -0.71
N PHE A 89 -15.74 -14.52 0.08
CA PHE A 89 -15.81 -14.57 1.53
C PHE A 89 -17.20 -14.12 2.04
N LEU A 90 -17.78 -13.09 1.41
CA LEU A 90 -19.14 -12.63 1.71
C LEU A 90 -20.19 -13.71 1.39
N ASP A 91 -20.05 -14.40 0.25
CA ASP A 91 -20.93 -15.53 -0.11
C ASP A 91 -20.89 -16.65 0.95
N ALA A 92 -19.74 -16.88 1.58
CA ALA A 92 -19.55 -17.97 2.53
C ALA A 92 -20.07 -17.68 3.95
N ILE A 93 -19.97 -16.44 4.43
CA ILE A 93 -20.27 -16.09 5.84
C ILE A 93 -21.78 -16.06 6.13
N HIS A 94 -22.65 -15.92 5.12
CA HIS A 94 -24.11 -15.84 5.29
C HIS A 94 -24.55 -14.85 6.39
N SER A 95 -23.88 -13.70 6.50
CA SER A 95 -24.19 -12.66 7.50
C SER A 95 -25.10 -11.58 6.96
N THR A 96 -25.89 -10.96 7.83
CA THR A 96 -26.59 -9.71 7.53
C THR A 96 -25.59 -8.58 7.34
N LEU A 97 -25.61 -7.94 6.18
CA LEU A 97 -24.71 -6.83 5.84
C LEU A 97 -25.48 -5.52 5.75
N PHE A 98 -25.04 -4.52 6.51
CA PHE A 98 -25.56 -3.17 6.44
C PHE A 98 -24.55 -2.26 5.73
N LEU A 99 -24.66 -2.14 4.41
CA LEU A 99 -23.88 -1.18 3.63
C LEU A 99 -24.38 0.25 3.83
N ASN A 100 -23.51 1.22 3.54
CA ASN A 100 -23.79 2.67 3.66
C ASN A 100 -24.26 3.06 5.07
N SER A 101 -23.75 2.36 6.09
CA SER A 101 -24.14 2.48 7.50
C SER A 101 -22.91 2.83 8.32
N THR A 102 -22.62 4.13 8.45
CA THR A 102 -21.43 4.59 9.16
C THR A 102 -21.69 4.57 10.67
N VAL A 103 -20.96 3.75 11.41
CA VAL A 103 -20.96 3.73 12.89
C VAL A 103 -20.42 5.05 13.43
N LYS A 104 -21.07 5.58 14.46
CA LYS A 104 -20.71 6.86 15.07
C LYS A 104 -20.65 6.82 16.59
N TYR A 105 -21.38 5.91 17.24
CA TYR A 105 -21.35 5.77 18.70
C TYR A 105 -21.46 4.29 19.09
N ILE A 106 -20.68 3.87 20.09
CA ILE A 106 -20.67 2.52 20.62
C ILE A 106 -20.82 2.60 22.14
N GLU A 107 -21.93 2.09 22.64
CA GLU A 107 -22.22 1.98 24.07
C GLU A 107 -21.97 0.55 24.53
N HIS A 108 -21.23 0.38 25.62
CA HIS A 108 -20.94 -0.91 26.22
C HIS A 108 -21.31 -0.91 27.70
N THR A 109 -22.17 -1.86 28.06
CA THR A 109 -22.66 -2.05 29.43
C THR A 109 -22.36 -3.46 29.91
N ASN A 110 -22.67 -3.76 31.17
CA ASN A 110 -22.59 -5.12 31.69
C ASN A 110 -23.57 -6.12 31.05
N LYS A 111 -24.49 -5.66 30.19
CA LYS A 111 -25.48 -6.49 29.50
C LYS A 111 -25.16 -6.73 28.02
N GLY A 112 -24.12 -6.10 27.48
CA GLY A 112 -23.77 -6.15 26.07
C GLY A 112 -23.40 -4.79 25.49
N VAL A 113 -23.39 -4.71 24.17
CA VAL A 113 -22.99 -3.54 23.39
C VAL A 113 -24.14 -3.08 22.49
N THR A 114 -24.38 -1.78 22.43
CA THR A 114 -25.27 -1.16 21.46
C THR A 114 -24.44 -0.32 20.48
N VAL A 115 -24.56 -0.63 19.19
CA VAL A 115 -23.83 0.06 18.11
C VAL A 115 -24.77 0.98 17.37
N TRP A 116 -24.49 2.27 17.44
CA TRP A 116 -25.27 3.32 16.79
C TRP A 116 -24.60 3.78 15.50
N TYR A 117 -25.38 3.78 14.41
CA TYR A 117 -24.91 4.13 13.08
C TYR A 117 -25.90 5.03 12.35
N ARG A 118 -25.42 5.67 11.30
CA ARG A 118 -26.22 6.52 10.41
C ARG A 118 -26.11 6.00 8.98
N LYS A 119 -27.26 5.86 8.31
CA LYS A 119 -27.27 5.56 6.88
C LYS A 119 -26.94 6.78 6.04
N ASP A 120 -26.22 6.60 4.95
CA ASP A 120 -25.88 7.72 4.06
C ASP A 120 -27.16 8.40 3.53
N GLY A 121 -27.16 9.74 3.56
CA GLY A 121 -28.33 10.54 3.19
C GLY A 121 -29.48 10.56 4.21
N SER A 122 -29.33 9.91 5.36
CA SER A 122 -30.29 9.94 6.46
C SER A 122 -29.76 10.72 7.65
N ASP A 123 -30.62 11.52 8.27
CA ASP A 123 -30.31 12.18 9.54
C ASP A 123 -30.71 11.33 10.77
N TYR A 124 -31.34 10.18 10.54
CA TYR A 124 -31.83 9.31 11.60
C TYR A 124 -30.78 8.30 12.05
N TRP A 125 -30.67 8.16 13.37
CA TRP A 125 -29.86 7.14 14.02
C TRP A 125 -30.55 5.78 14.00
N GLN A 126 -29.76 4.74 13.80
CA GLN A 126 -30.17 3.33 13.94
C GLN A 126 -29.24 2.64 14.93
N ALA A 127 -29.74 1.59 15.59
CA ALA A 127 -29.01 0.84 16.59
C ALA A 127 -29.08 -0.66 16.32
N VAL A 128 -28.01 -1.36 16.66
CA VAL A 128 -27.97 -2.83 16.76
C VAL A 128 -27.40 -3.20 18.12
N ASP A 129 -28.12 -4.06 18.84
CA ASP A 129 -27.63 -4.67 20.08
C ASP A 129 -26.89 -5.97 19.78
N ALA A 130 -25.78 -6.20 20.48
CA ALA A 130 -24.96 -7.40 20.37
C ALA A 130 -24.27 -7.74 21.70
N ASP A 131 -23.82 -8.98 21.87
CA ASP A 131 -23.03 -9.37 23.06
C ASP A 131 -21.61 -8.78 23.02
N VAL A 132 -21.02 -8.69 21.82
CA VAL A 132 -19.65 -8.23 21.57
C VAL A 132 -19.60 -7.46 20.26
N VAL A 133 -18.74 -6.43 20.21
CA VAL A 133 -18.38 -5.73 18.97
C VAL A 133 -16.90 -5.90 18.66
N LEU A 134 -16.57 -6.24 17.42
CA LEU A 134 -15.21 -6.18 16.89
C LEU A 134 -15.09 -4.98 15.95
N VAL A 135 -14.33 -3.97 16.36
CA VAL A 135 -14.08 -2.78 15.54
C VAL A 135 -12.90 -3.06 14.60
N THR A 136 -13.19 -3.25 13.31
CA THR A 136 -12.19 -3.53 12.26
C THR A 136 -11.87 -2.31 11.38
N ALA A 137 -12.36 -1.13 11.76
CA ALA A 137 -12.03 0.14 11.11
C ALA A 137 -10.55 0.52 11.36
N THR A 138 -10.00 1.40 10.52
CA THR A 138 -8.66 1.95 10.74
C THR A 138 -8.63 2.79 12.02
N ALA A 139 -7.47 2.90 12.68
CA ALA A 139 -7.31 3.69 13.90
C ALA A 139 -7.81 5.14 13.72
N ARG A 140 -7.52 5.75 12.55
CA ARG A 140 -8.00 7.10 12.21
C ARG A 140 -9.52 7.17 12.05
N ALA A 141 -10.15 6.16 11.43
CA ALA A 141 -11.60 6.10 11.32
C ALA A 141 -12.27 5.89 12.69
N THR A 142 -11.68 5.08 13.56
CA THR A 142 -12.17 4.84 14.92
C THR A 142 -12.17 6.10 15.78
N LEU A 143 -11.27 7.06 15.54
CA LEU A 143 -11.29 8.36 16.23
C LEU A 143 -12.54 9.21 15.94
N PHE A 144 -13.30 8.90 14.88
CA PHE A 144 -14.58 9.54 14.58
C PHE A 144 -15.78 8.83 15.22
N MET A 145 -15.54 7.80 16.04
CA MET A 145 -16.55 7.09 16.81
C MET A 145 -16.47 7.55 18.27
N GLU A 146 -17.62 7.84 18.85
CA GLU A 146 -17.75 8.07 20.29
C GLU A 146 -17.95 6.72 21.01
N PHE A 147 -17.37 6.58 22.20
CA PHE A 147 -17.45 5.36 23.00
C PHE A 147 -17.95 5.69 24.40
N ASP A 148 -18.86 4.87 24.92
CA ASP A 148 -19.33 4.94 26.30
C ASP A 148 -19.31 3.56 26.95
N PRO A 149 -18.48 3.32 27.99
CA PRO A 149 -17.51 4.25 28.54
C PRO A 149 -16.41 4.61 27.52
N PRO A 150 -15.75 5.78 27.67
CA PRO A 150 -14.66 6.17 26.79
C PRO A 150 -13.54 5.14 26.77
N LEU A 151 -12.88 5.01 25.62
CA LEU A 151 -11.66 4.21 25.52
C LEU A 151 -10.58 4.78 26.47
N SER A 152 -9.77 3.89 27.04
CA SER A 152 -8.63 4.27 27.89
C SER A 152 -7.71 5.29 27.20
N SER A 153 -7.10 6.19 27.96
CA SER A 153 -6.14 7.19 27.46
C SER A 153 -5.05 6.57 26.59
N PHE A 154 -4.47 5.43 27.00
CA PHE A 154 -3.43 4.73 26.25
C PHE A 154 -3.90 4.30 24.85
N LYS A 155 -5.12 3.75 24.73
CA LYS A 155 -5.69 3.36 23.44
C LYS A 155 -5.95 4.58 22.54
N MET A 156 -6.44 5.68 23.13
CA MET A 156 -6.66 6.94 22.40
C MET A 156 -5.35 7.56 21.92
N GLU A 157 -4.31 7.54 22.74
CA GLU A 157 -2.97 7.99 22.39
C GLU A 157 -2.39 7.15 21.26
N ALA A 158 -2.41 5.82 21.38
CA ALA A 158 -1.93 4.90 20.35
C ALA A 158 -2.62 5.14 18.99
N MET A 159 -3.95 5.28 18.97
CA MET A 159 -4.68 5.54 17.71
C MET A 159 -4.34 6.90 17.09
N ARG A 160 -4.05 7.93 17.89
CA ARG A 160 -3.67 9.26 17.40
C ARG A 160 -2.22 9.31 16.93
N ALA A 161 -1.33 8.57 17.59
CA ALA A 161 0.09 8.51 17.30
C ALA A 161 0.41 7.58 16.12
N ALA A 162 -0.46 6.60 15.82
CA ALA A 162 -0.28 5.69 14.70
C ALA A 162 -0.07 6.46 13.39
N HIS A 163 1.12 6.29 12.81
CA HIS A 163 1.49 6.89 11.53
C HIS A 163 0.99 6.02 10.39
N TYR A 164 0.59 6.68 9.31
CA TYR A 164 0.11 6.03 8.10
C TYR A 164 0.89 6.56 6.91
N ALA A 165 1.55 5.66 6.18
CA ALA A 165 2.16 6.02 4.91
C ALA A 165 1.06 6.21 3.86
N SER A 166 1.14 7.29 3.10
CA SER A 166 0.31 7.45 1.90
C SER A 166 0.81 6.51 0.80
N SER A 167 -0.07 6.13 -0.12
CA SER A 167 0.33 5.39 -1.30
C SER A 167 -0.59 5.73 -2.45
N THR A 168 -0.01 5.86 -3.65
CA THR A 168 -0.73 6.25 -4.86
C THR A 168 -0.39 5.31 -6.00
N LYS A 169 -1.42 4.87 -6.74
CA LYS A 169 -1.29 4.10 -7.97
C LYS A 169 -1.86 4.90 -9.12
N ILE A 170 -1.09 5.05 -10.19
CA ILE A 170 -1.55 5.59 -11.46
C ILE A 170 -1.62 4.43 -12.43
N ILE A 171 -2.83 4.15 -12.91
CA ILE A 171 -3.11 3.04 -13.82
C ILE A 171 -3.53 3.62 -15.15
N LEU A 172 -2.91 3.15 -16.23
CA LEU A 172 -3.19 3.58 -17.59
C LEU A 172 -3.54 2.38 -18.45
N THR A 173 -4.65 2.50 -19.19
CA THR A 173 -5.08 1.49 -20.16
C THR A 173 -4.59 1.89 -21.54
N PHE A 174 -4.01 0.92 -22.25
CA PHE A 174 -3.53 1.06 -23.62
C PHE A 174 -4.20 0.01 -24.51
N SER A 175 -4.51 0.39 -25.75
CA SER A 175 -5.03 -0.52 -26.77
C SER A 175 -4.01 -1.55 -27.25
N ARG A 176 -2.72 -1.30 -27.02
CA ARG A 176 -1.58 -2.17 -27.31
C ARG A 176 -0.62 -2.21 -26.12
N LYS A 177 -0.16 -3.41 -25.77
CA LYS A 177 0.94 -3.66 -24.81
C LYS A 177 2.31 -3.33 -25.41
N PHE A 178 2.63 -2.05 -25.56
CA PHE A 178 3.86 -1.58 -26.21
C PHE A 178 5.16 -2.08 -25.55
N TRP A 179 5.13 -2.37 -24.24
CA TRP A 179 6.28 -2.88 -23.51
C TRP A 179 6.71 -4.28 -23.98
N LEU A 180 5.84 -5.01 -24.68
CA LEU A 180 6.22 -6.28 -25.30
C LEU A 180 7.24 -6.11 -26.42
N ASP A 181 7.24 -4.96 -27.12
CA ASP A 181 8.20 -4.67 -28.18
C ASP A 181 9.63 -4.46 -27.61
N ASP A 182 9.73 -4.03 -26.36
CA ASP A 182 10.98 -3.92 -25.60
C ASP A 182 11.40 -5.25 -24.95
N GLY A 183 10.63 -6.33 -25.18
CA GLY A 183 10.88 -7.65 -24.60
C GLY A 183 10.45 -7.80 -23.14
N ILE A 184 9.65 -6.87 -22.61
CA ILE A 184 9.24 -6.87 -21.20
C ILE A 184 7.97 -7.69 -21.01
N GLN A 185 8.02 -8.69 -20.13
CA GLN A 185 6.87 -9.53 -19.76
C GLN A 185 6.82 -9.67 -18.24
N GLY A 186 5.91 -8.94 -17.59
CA GLY A 186 5.88 -8.84 -16.13
C GLY A 186 7.02 -7.97 -15.57
N GLY A 187 7.20 -8.02 -14.25
CA GLY A 187 8.25 -7.28 -13.54
C GLY A 187 7.99 -5.79 -13.46
N LYS A 188 9.07 -5.01 -13.29
CA LYS A 188 9.00 -3.56 -13.08
C LYS A 188 10.18 -2.82 -13.70
N SER A 189 9.94 -1.56 -14.07
CA SER A 189 10.99 -0.57 -14.37
C SER A 189 11.10 0.42 -13.23
N ILE A 190 12.32 0.88 -12.97
CA ILE A 190 12.65 1.81 -11.89
C ILE A 190 13.20 3.09 -12.51
N THR A 191 12.73 4.23 -12.03
CA THR A 191 13.16 5.55 -12.50
C THR A 191 13.24 6.53 -11.33
N ASP A 192 14.13 7.52 -11.44
CA ASP A 192 14.19 8.65 -10.53
C ASP A 192 13.14 9.73 -10.84
N ARG A 193 12.39 9.57 -11.94
CA ARG A 193 11.26 10.42 -12.32
C ARG A 193 10.04 10.20 -11.43
N PRO A 194 9.06 11.13 -11.44
CA PRO A 194 7.91 11.05 -10.55
C PRO A 194 7.15 9.72 -10.57
N CYS A 195 7.09 8.99 -11.70
CA CYS A 195 6.48 7.66 -11.75
C CYS A 195 7.09 6.64 -10.77
N ARG A 196 8.39 6.77 -10.44
CA ARG A 196 9.23 5.91 -9.59
C ARG A 196 9.29 4.44 -10.01
N TYR A 197 8.17 3.73 -9.94
CA TYR A 197 8.06 2.31 -10.24
C TYR A 197 6.89 2.03 -11.19
N ILE A 198 7.21 1.48 -12.36
CA ILE A 198 6.24 1.05 -13.38
C ILE A 198 6.16 -0.47 -13.31
N TYR A 199 4.98 -1.04 -13.08
CA TYR A 199 4.78 -2.49 -13.03
C TYR A 199 4.00 -2.96 -14.26
N TYR A 200 4.56 -3.97 -14.94
CA TYR A 200 3.97 -4.53 -16.15
C TYR A 200 3.10 -5.73 -15.79
N PRO A 201 1.85 -5.80 -16.27
CA PRO A 201 0.97 -6.92 -15.97
C PRO A 201 1.48 -8.22 -16.61
N THR A 202 1.25 -9.32 -15.91
CA THR A 202 1.51 -10.70 -16.39
C THR A 202 0.30 -11.30 -17.10
N HIS A 203 -0.91 -10.86 -16.76
CA HIS A 203 -2.14 -11.35 -17.37
C HIS A 203 -2.48 -10.68 -18.72
N SER A 204 -3.46 -11.26 -19.41
CA SER A 204 -4.09 -10.69 -20.59
C SER A 204 -5.60 -10.89 -20.50
N PHE A 205 -6.37 -9.99 -21.11
CA PHE A 205 -7.83 -10.04 -21.06
C PHE A 205 -8.35 -11.00 -22.13
N ALA A 206 -9.04 -12.07 -21.71
CA ALA A 206 -9.50 -13.14 -22.60
C ALA A 206 -10.32 -12.65 -23.82
N LYS A 207 -11.07 -11.55 -23.66
CA LYS A 207 -11.86 -10.94 -24.74
C LYS A 207 -11.04 -10.07 -25.69
N ASN A 208 -9.95 -9.48 -25.21
CA ASN A 208 -9.07 -8.64 -26.01
C ASN A 208 -7.62 -8.68 -25.50
N ASN A 209 -6.81 -9.52 -26.15
CA ASN A 209 -5.40 -9.72 -25.78
C ASN A 209 -4.49 -8.55 -26.16
N SER A 210 -4.96 -7.55 -26.93
CA SER A 210 -4.14 -6.39 -27.28
C SER A 210 -4.13 -5.34 -26.16
N ILE A 211 -5.22 -5.25 -25.40
CA ILE A 211 -5.35 -4.31 -24.29
C ILE A 211 -4.35 -4.65 -23.19
N GLY A 212 -3.69 -3.61 -22.68
CA GLY A 212 -2.84 -3.68 -21.51
C GLY A 212 -3.27 -2.65 -20.48
N VAL A 213 -3.38 -3.08 -19.21
CA VAL A 213 -3.59 -2.19 -18.07
C VAL A 213 -2.26 -2.08 -17.33
N LEU A 214 -1.58 -0.97 -17.52
CA LEU A 214 -0.26 -0.71 -16.95
C LEU A 214 -0.39 0.01 -15.61
N LEU A 215 0.29 -0.49 -14.59
CA LEU A 215 0.52 0.28 -13.37
C LEU A 215 1.70 1.22 -13.63
N ALA A 216 1.40 2.36 -14.24
CA ALA A 216 2.36 3.35 -14.72
C ALA A 216 3.11 4.07 -13.60
N SER A 217 2.54 4.11 -12.40
CA SER A 217 3.23 4.58 -11.21
C SER A 217 2.69 3.89 -9.98
N TYR A 218 3.56 3.45 -9.08
CA TYR A 218 3.21 3.02 -7.74
C TYR A 218 4.16 3.64 -6.72
N THR A 219 3.67 4.62 -5.98
CA THR A 219 4.46 5.40 -5.01
C THR A 219 3.94 5.24 -3.59
N TRP A 220 4.84 5.52 -2.64
CA TRP A 220 4.61 5.41 -1.21
C TRP A 220 5.10 6.66 -0.50
N SER A 221 4.56 6.90 0.70
CA SER A 221 4.81 8.04 1.58
C SER A 221 5.04 9.34 0.79
N ASP A 222 6.22 9.94 0.90
CA ASP A 222 6.49 11.29 0.42
C ASP A 222 6.46 11.36 -1.12
N ASP A 223 6.86 10.29 -1.80
CA ASP A 223 6.75 10.19 -3.27
C ASP A 223 5.27 10.21 -3.71
N SER A 224 4.37 9.66 -2.89
CA SER A 224 2.92 9.69 -3.17
C SER A 224 2.26 11.02 -2.84
N LEU A 225 2.83 11.79 -1.90
CA LEU A 225 2.34 13.12 -1.54
C LEU A 225 2.56 14.13 -2.67
N LEU A 226 3.55 13.91 -3.55
CA LEU A 226 3.78 14.74 -4.74
C LEU A 226 2.52 14.85 -5.62
N PHE A 227 1.68 13.82 -5.62
CA PHE A 227 0.47 13.74 -6.44
C PHE A 227 -0.75 14.35 -5.77
N HIS A 228 -0.65 14.71 -4.48
CA HIS A 228 -1.79 15.26 -3.75
C HIS A 228 -2.14 16.65 -4.27
N GLY A 229 -3.40 16.83 -4.66
CA GLY A 229 -3.91 18.09 -5.19
C GLY A 229 -3.72 18.27 -6.70
N ALA A 230 -3.02 17.37 -7.39
CA ALA A 230 -3.00 17.34 -8.84
C ALA A 230 -4.28 16.69 -9.38
N SER A 231 -4.75 17.16 -10.53
CA SER A 231 -5.87 16.56 -11.24
C SER A 231 -5.48 15.29 -11.96
N ASP A 232 -6.47 14.45 -12.25
CA ASP A 232 -6.32 13.23 -13.02
C ASP A 232 -5.59 13.47 -14.36
N GLU A 233 -5.97 14.50 -15.11
CA GLU A 233 -5.31 14.81 -16.39
C GLU A 233 -3.85 15.26 -16.23
N GLU A 234 -3.51 16.00 -15.18
CA GLU A 234 -2.12 16.38 -14.90
C GLU A 234 -1.26 15.15 -14.56
N LEU A 235 -1.81 14.21 -13.79
CA LEU A 235 -1.12 12.99 -13.37
C LEU A 235 -0.96 12.01 -14.54
N LYS A 236 -1.97 11.90 -15.40
CA LYS A 236 -1.88 11.17 -16.67
C LYS A 236 -0.82 11.76 -17.59
N ASP A 237 -0.83 13.07 -17.81
CA ASP A 237 0.13 13.73 -18.68
C ASP A 237 1.57 13.60 -18.16
N MET A 238 1.75 13.67 -16.83
CA MET A 238 3.01 13.36 -16.15
C MET A 238 3.46 11.92 -16.39
N ALA A 239 2.58 10.94 -16.14
CA ALA A 239 2.92 9.54 -16.30
C ALA A 239 3.26 9.19 -17.76
N LEU A 240 2.54 9.77 -18.73
CA LEU A 240 2.83 9.59 -20.15
C LEU A 240 4.20 10.18 -20.54
N ARG A 241 4.59 11.34 -20.02
CA ARG A 241 5.95 11.89 -20.24
C ARG A 241 7.04 10.99 -19.70
N ASP A 242 6.84 10.41 -18.53
CA ASP A 242 7.81 9.50 -17.93
C ASP A 242 7.91 8.20 -18.74
N LEU A 243 6.76 7.65 -19.17
CA LEU A 243 6.71 6.49 -20.05
C LEU A 243 7.41 6.74 -21.40
N GLU A 244 7.32 7.94 -21.99
CA GLU A 244 8.09 8.28 -23.21
C GLU A 244 9.60 8.24 -22.98
N HIS A 245 10.08 8.56 -21.78
CA HIS A 245 11.50 8.49 -21.48
C HIS A 245 11.97 7.06 -21.20
N VAL A 246 11.15 6.27 -20.51
CA VAL A 246 11.45 4.86 -20.21
C VAL A 246 11.31 3.99 -21.47
N HIS A 247 10.36 4.33 -22.35
CA HIS A 247 10.02 3.60 -23.58
C HIS A 247 10.01 4.54 -24.79
N PRO A 248 11.19 4.99 -25.27
CA PRO A 248 11.28 6.00 -26.32
C PRO A 248 10.65 5.59 -27.66
N ASP A 249 10.62 4.30 -27.98
CA ASP A 249 10.09 3.79 -29.24
C ASP A 249 8.57 3.52 -29.22
N ALA A 250 7.96 3.52 -28.04
CA ALA A 250 6.57 3.12 -27.83
C ALA A 250 5.52 4.14 -28.31
N LYS A 251 5.92 5.40 -28.53
CA LYS A 251 5.02 6.52 -28.93
C LYS A 251 3.72 6.55 -28.12
N VAL A 252 3.85 6.56 -26.80
CA VAL A 252 2.71 6.47 -25.86
C VAL A 252 1.82 7.72 -25.84
N ARG A 253 2.21 8.81 -26.49
CA ARG A 253 1.39 10.02 -26.71
C ARG A 253 1.12 10.22 -28.19
N LEU A 254 -0.11 10.61 -28.52
CA LEU A 254 -0.42 11.10 -29.86
C LEU A 254 0.19 12.50 -30.06
N PRO A 255 0.71 12.84 -31.25
CA PRO A 255 1.12 14.20 -31.55
C PRO A 255 -0.10 15.12 -31.41
N LEU A 256 0.04 16.19 -30.63
CA LEU A 256 -1.03 17.12 -30.24
C LEU A 256 -1.81 17.77 -31.40
N HIS A 257 -1.44 17.55 -32.67
CA HIS A 257 -2.17 18.02 -33.84
C HIS A 257 -2.15 16.98 -34.96
N ARG A 258 -3.27 16.28 -35.16
CA ARG A 258 -3.79 15.89 -36.49
C ARG A 258 -5.22 15.38 -36.37
N ASP A 259 -6.14 16.05 -37.06
CA ASP A 259 -7.49 15.59 -37.31
C ASP A 259 -7.49 14.15 -37.85
N GLY A 260 -8.26 13.25 -37.20
CA GLY A 260 -8.76 12.02 -37.81
C GLY A 260 -7.91 10.74 -37.68
N GLY A 261 -7.14 10.54 -36.61
CA GLY A 261 -6.46 9.27 -36.31
C GLY A 261 -6.96 8.61 -35.02
N GLU A 262 -7.03 7.27 -34.99
CA GLU A 262 -7.55 6.43 -33.90
C GLU A 262 -7.29 6.99 -32.50
N GLU A 263 -8.38 7.25 -31.76
CA GLU A 263 -8.32 7.43 -30.31
C GLU A 263 -7.68 6.18 -29.72
N VAL A 264 -6.44 6.31 -29.24
CA VAL A 264 -6.03 5.50 -28.10
C VAL A 264 -6.99 5.92 -27.00
N GLU A 265 -7.95 5.07 -26.66
CA GLU A 265 -8.87 5.30 -25.55
C GLU A 265 -8.00 5.34 -24.29
N LEU A 266 -7.58 6.56 -23.94
CA LEU A 266 -6.58 6.82 -22.93
C LEU A 266 -7.24 6.57 -21.58
N GLY A 267 -6.79 5.50 -20.93
CA GLY A 267 -7.43 4.85 -19.79
C GLY A 267 -8.00 5.76 -18.69
N SER A 268 -9.05 5.24 -18.07
CA SER A 268 -9.54 5.70 -16.77
C SER A 268 -8.44 5.61 -15.72
N ILE A 269 -8.29 6.68 -14.94
CA ILE A 269 -7.39 6.70 -13.79
C ILE A 269 -8.16 6.17 -12.59
N GLN A 270 -7.61 5.18 -11.89
CA GLN A 270 -8.14 4.75 -10.61
C GLN A 270 -7.15 5.05 -9.49
N PHE A 271 -7.39 6.14 -8.77
CA PHE A 271 -6.73 6.39 -7.48
C PHE A 271 -7.27 5.42 -6.45
N ARG A 272 -6.34 4.74 -5.75
CA ARG A 272 -6.63 4.19 -4.43
C ARG A 272 -5.54 4.69 -3.50
N GLY A 273 -5.87 5.73 -2.73
CA GLY A 273 -5.10 6.12 -1.55
C GLY A 273 -5.18 4.98 -0.54
N LEU A 274 -4.23 4.05 -0.60
CA LEU A 274 -4.11 3.02 0.42
C LEU A 274 -3.23 3.61 1.53
N HIS A 275 -3.80 3.81 2.70
CA HIS A 275 -3.03 4.19 3.87
C HIS A 275 -2.56 2.92 4.57
N LEU A 276 -1.26 2.61 4.50
CA LEU A 276 -0.68 1.49 5.24
C LEU A 276 -0.61 1.89 6.71
N VAL A 277 -1.24 1.10 7.58
CA VAL A 277 -1.04 1.20 9.03
C VAL A 277 0.38 0.72 9.29
N GLN A 278 1.24 1.52 9.91
CA GLN A 278 2.43 0.94 10.53
C GLN A 278 1.97 -0.09 11.56
N SER A 279 2.39 -1.33 11.38
CA SER A 279 1.84 -2.45 12.12
C SER A 279 2.10 -2.24 13.62
N LEU A 280 1.06 -2.36 14.46
CA LEU A 280 1.31 -2.72 15.85
C LEU A 280 1.77 -4.18 15.79
N PRO A 281 3.02 -4.50 16.16
CA PRO A 281 3.59 -5.80 15.84
C PRO A 281 2.80 -6.92 16.53
N ALA A 282 2.21 -7.80 15.73
CA ALA A 282 1.89 -9.14 16.18
C ALA A 282 3.21 -9.93 16.21
N LEU A 283 3.86 -9.98 17.38
CA LEU A 283 5.16 -10.65 17.62
C LEU A 283 5.30 -12.04 16.97
N GLY A 284 4.20 -12.77 16.77
CA GLY A 284 4.19 -14.14 16.26
C GLY A 284 4.48 -14.30 14.75
N VAL A 285 4.16 -13.31 13.90
CA VAL A 285 4.40 -13.41 12.44
C VAL A 285 5.88 -13.13 12.13
N PHE A 286 6.46 -12.19 12.86
CA PHE A 286 7.84 -11.69 12.69
C PHE A 286 8.93 -12.77 12.84
N CYS A 287 8.86 -13.59 13.89
CA CYS A 287 9.92 -14.57 14.18
C CYS A 287 10.04 -15.69 13.14
N ARG A 288 9.03 -15.90 12.29
CA ARG A 288 9.10 -16.90 11.23
C ARG A 288 9.78 -16.40 9.96
N ALA A 289 9.79 -15.10 9.70
CA ALA A 289 10.21 -14.54 8.42
C ALA A 289 11.71 -14.13 8.38
N LEU A 290 12.34 -13.92 9.53
CA LEU A 290 13.76 -13.55 9.66
C LEU A 290 14.78 -14.53 9.04
N PRO A 291 14.57 -15.86 9.02
CA PRO A 291 15.46 -16.80 8.32
C PRO A 291 15.49 -16.62 6.78
N GLU A 292 14.50 -15.93 6.20
CA GLU A 292 14.30 -15.79 4.74
C GLU A 292 14.92 -14.52 4.15
N LEU A 293 15.33 -13.55 4.98
CA LEU A 293 16.14 -12.40 4.57
C LEU A 293 17.56 -12.87 4.23
N ARG A 294 17.81 -13.58 3.14
CA ARG A 294 19.16 -14.05 2.76
C ARG A 294 19.94 -13.06 1.94
#